data_AF-A0A2G6LJF3-F1
#
_entry.id   AF-A0A2G6LJF3-F1
#
_cell.length_a   1.000
_cell.length_b   1.000
_cell.length_c   1.000
_cell.angle_alpha   90.00
_cell.angle_beta   90.00
_cell.angle_gamma   90.00
#
_symmetry.space_group_name_H-M   'P 1'
#
loop_
_entity.id
_entity.type
_entity.pdbx_description
1 polymer ?
#
loop_
_entity_poly.entity_id
_entity_poly.type
_entity_poly.pdbx_seq_one_letter_code
_entity_poly.pdbx_strand_id
1 'polypeptide(L)'
;MPQKKLKKWLPKPEQILENKTIKLFAPQLADPRLWHFNRRCLTKAVYIGVLSSFFPLPGQIIIAIFACLYFKANIPMAVALTWITNPLTTIPIFYVAYIIGAKLLDMALINFSTIGYMLADLSLWVFADGANPFVIYHDQFSLSAFLLGLLVIALISSIISGIAFRFFWRYKVVTGWKKRHGYRPPHLIKKYQKAKYYK
;
A
#
# COMPACT_ATOMS: atom_id res chain seq x y z
N MET A 1 5.60 -26.11 -11.86
CA MET A 1 6.36 -25.18 -11.00
C MET A 1 6.59 -23.85 -11.75
N PRO A 2 5.89 -22.76 -11.41
CA PRO A 2 5.92 -21.49 -12.17
C PRO A 2 7.14 -20.60 -11.86
N GLN A 3 8.19 -21.13 -11.23
CA GLN A 3 9.38 -20.35 -10.86
C GLN A 3 10.31 -20.04 -12.05
N LYS A 4 10.27 -20.84 -13.12
CA LYS A 4 11.20 -20.68 -14.26
C LYS A 4 10.83 -19.53 -15.22
N LYS A 5 9.54 -19.14 -15.32
CA LYS A 5 9.10 -18.07 -16.23
C LYS A 5 9.33 -16.65 -15.69
N LEU A 6 9.34 -16.48 -14.36
CA LEU A 6 9.61 -15.20 -13.69
C LEU A 6 11.07 -14.74 -13.83
N LYS A 7 12.02 -15.67 -13.95
CA LYS A 7 13.46 -15.36 -14.13
C LYS A 7 13.79 -14.64 -15.44
N LYS A 8 12.95 -14.75 -16.47
CA LYS A 8 13.22 -14.19 -17.81
C LYS A 8 12.89 -12.69 -17.91
N TRP A 9 12.06 -12.18 -17.00
CA TRP A 9 11.63 -10.77 -16.95
C TRP A 9 12.35 -9.95 -15.88
N LEU A 10 13.12 -10.61 -15.02
CA LEU A 10 13.93 -9.93 -14.01
C LEU A 10 15.23 -9.45 -14.67
N PRO A 11 15.57 -8.15 -14.58
CA PRO A 11 16.86 -7.65 -15.06
C PRO A 11 17.99 -8.44 -14.40
N LYS A 12 19.05 -8.71 -15.18
CA LYS A 12 20.20 -9.45 -14.66
C LYS A 12 20.83 -8.63 -13.52
N PRO A 13 21.31 -9.27 -12.43
CA PRO A 13 21.93 -8.57 -11.30
C PRO A 13 23.02 -7.56 -11.71
N GLU A 14 23.75 -7.88 -12.79
CA GLU A 14 24.78 -7.03 -13.41
C GLU A 14 24.22 -5.68 -13.91
N GLN A 15 23.04 -5.66 -14.54
CA GLN A 15 22.40 -4.43 -15.05
C GLN A 15 21.85 -3.53 -13.94
N ILE A 16 21.49 -4.13 -12.80
CA ILE A 16 20.99 -3.40 -11.62
C ILE A 16 22.15 -2.65 -10.94
N LEU A 17 23.38 -3.18 -11.03
CA LEU A 17 24.59 -2.62 -10.41
C LEU A 17 25.23 -1.48 -11.20
N GLU A 18 24.86 -1.27 -12.46
CA GLU A 18 25.34 -0.15 -13.29
C GLU A 18 24.75 1.20 -12.85
N ASN A 19 23.56 1.20 -12.24
CA ASN A 19 22.91 2.42 -11.78
C ASN A 19 23.43 2.83 -10.38
N LYS A 20 24.18 3.93 -10.31
CA LYS A 20 24.80 4.46 -9.07
C LYS A 20 23.80 4.57 -7.90
N THR A 21 22.57 4.98 -8.20
CA THR A 21 21.51 5.12 -7.20
C THR A 21 21.11 3.77 -6.63
N ILE A 22 20.91 2.76 -7.48
CA ILE A 22 20.52 1.41 -7.04
C ILE A 22 21.69 0.73 -6.30
N LYS A 23 22.93 0.98 -6.73
CA LYS A 23 24.13 0.47 -6.06
C LYS A 23 24.26 0.94 -4.61
N LEU A 24 23.85 2.19 -4.30
CA LEU A 24 23.81 2.70 -2.93
C LEU A 24 22.84 1.90 -2.04
N PHE A 25 21.70 1.47 -2.61
CA PHE A 25 20.68 0.69 -1.90
C PHE A 25 20.91 -0.83 -1.99
N ALA A 26 21.90 -1.30 -2.76
CA ALA A 26 22.18 -2.73 -2.96
C ALA A 26 22.35 -3.53 -1.65
N PRO A 27 23.02 -3.03 -0.58
CA PRO A 27 23.12 -3.76 0.67
C PRO A 27 21.77 -3.94 1.38
N GLN A 28 20.88 -2.95 1.27
CA GLN A 28 19.55 -3.01 1.87
C GLN A 28 18.61 -3.88 1.03
N LEU A 29 18.70 -3.79 -0.30
CA LEU A 29 17.93 -4.62 -1.25
C LEU A 29 18.32 -6.11 -1.20
N ALA A 30 19.50 -6.44 -0.67
CA ALA A 30 19.93 -7.82 -0.46
C ALA A 30 19.15 -8.55 0.64
N ASP A 31 18.38 -7.85 1.50
CA ASP A 31 17.58 -8.48 2.55
C ASP A 31 16.44 -9.35 1.94
N PRO A 32 16.44 -10.68 2.14
CA PRO A 32 15.42 -11.56 1.55
C PRO A 32 13.99 -11.23 2.00
N ARG A 33 13.81 -10.56 3.15
CA ARG A 33 12.49 -10.15 3.67
C ARG A 33 11.77 -9.17 2.75
N LEU A 34 12.51 -8.41 1.94
CA LEU A 34 11.95 -7.44 1.00
C LEU A 34 11.28 -8.12 -0.20
N TRP A 35 11.66 -9.36 -0.50
CA TRP A 35 11.23 -10.09 -1.70
C TRP A 35 10.38 -11.32 -1.37
N HIS A 36 10.59 -11.94 -0.22
CA HIS A 36 9.88 -13.15 0.17
C HIS A 36 8.47 -12.87 0.72
N PHE A 37 7.55 -13.79 0.40
CA PHE A 37 6.16 -13.77 0.84
C PHE A 37 6.00 -14.34 2.26
N ASN A 38 6.52 -13.62 3.25
CA ASN A 38 6.31 -13.91 4.66
C ASN A 38 5.11 -13.11 5.19
N ARG A 39 4.20 -13.75 5.95
CA ARG A 39 3.04 -13.11 6.60
C ARG A 39 3.39 -11.78 7.28
N ARG A 40 4.48 -11.75 8.06
CA ARG A 40 4.86 -10.53 8.82
C ARG A 40 5.31 -9.41 7.88
N CYS A 41 6.10 -9.73 6.85
CA CYS A 41 6.57 -8.76 5.86
C CYS A 41 5.43 -8.25 4.96
N LEU A 42 4.55 -9.15 4.52
CA LEU A 42 3.38 -8.80 3.71
C LEU A 42 2.39 -7.94 4.48
N THR A 43 2.14 -8.25 5.75
CA THR A 43 1.25 -7.43 6.59
C THR A 43 1.80 -6.01 6.74
N LYS A 44 3.11 -5.84 6.96
CA LYS A 44 3.76 -4.52 6.96
C LYS A 44 3.63 -3.81 5.61
N ALA A 45 3.85 -4.55 4.51
CA ALA A 45 3.73 -4.01 3.16
C ALA A 45 2.31 -3.53 2.85
N VAL A 46 1.28 -4.18 3.40
CA VAL A 46 -0.11 -3.72 3.29
C VAL A 46 -0.31 -2.36 3.96
N TYR A 47 0.16 -2.21 5.20
CA TYR A 47 0.07 -0.92 5.88
C TYR A 47 0.78 0.19 5.12
N ILE A 48 2.02 -0.07 4.70
CA ILE A 48 2.86 0.90 4.00
C ILE A 48 2.27 1.25 2.64
N GLY A 49 1.98 0.26 1.79
CA GLY A 49 1.50 0.48 0.43
C GLY A 49 0.15 1.21 0.38
N VAL A 50 -0.78 0.84 1.26
CA VAL A 50 -2.09 1.52 1.35
C VAL A 50 -1.94 2.93 1.94
N LEU A 51 -1.06 3.14 2.92
CA LEU A 51 -0.85 4.49 3.44
C LEU A 51 -0.22 5.39 2.38
N SER A 52 0.78 4.87 1.67
CA SER A 52 1.48 5.60 0.60
C SER A 52 0.59 5.88 -0.61
N SER A 53 -0.43 5.06 -0.91
CA SER A 53 -1.31 5.30 -2.08
C SER A 53 -2.03 6.64 -2.02
N PHE A 54 -2.31 7.18 -0.83
CA PHE A 54 -2.99 8.47 -0.68
C PHE A 54 -2.04 9.67 -0.77
N PHE A 55 -0.74 9.45 -0.91
CA PHE A 55 0.20 10.54 -1.15
C PHE A 55 0.13 10.98 -2.62
N PRO A 56 0.14 12.29 -2.94
CA PRO A 56 0.04 12.75 -4.32
C PRO A 56 1.16 12.18 -5.21
N LEU A 57 0.78 11.79 -6.44
CA LEU A 57 1.63 11.15 -7.44
C LEU A 57 2.73 12.10 -7.97
N PRO A 58 3.91 11.58 -8.40
CA PRO A 58 4.37 10.19 -8.34
C PRO A 58 5.03 9.78 -7.00
N GLY A 59 5.00 10.65 -5.99
CA GLY A 59 5.70 10.46 -4.71
C GLY A 59 5.33 9.19 -3.94
N GLN A 60 4.13 8.64 -4.16
CA GLN A 60 3.64 7.44 -3.47
C GLN A 60 4.56 6.21 -3.61
N ILE A 61 5.12 5.95 -4.80
CA ILE A 61 5.96 4.76 -5.03
C ILE A 61 7.29 4.93 -4.28
N ILE A 62 7.87 6.12 -4.36
CA ILE A 62 9.14 6.45 -3.73
C ILE A 62 9.02 6.31 -2.21
N ILE A 63 7.98 6.91 -1.62
CA ILE A 63 7.70 6.82 -0.18
C ILE A 63 7.46 5.36 0.23
N ALA A 64 6.70 4.59 -0.55
CA ALA A 64 6.44 3.19 -0.26
C ALA A 64 7.74 2.35 -0.25
N ILE A 65 8.64 2.57 -1.21
CA ILE A 65 9.93 1.88 -1.29
C ILE A 65 10.80 2.24 -0.07
N PHE A 66 10.97 3.52 0.23
CA PHE A 66 11.78 3.95 1.39
C PHE A 66 11.23 3.42 2.71
N ALA A 67 9.90 3.48 2.90
CA ALA A 67 9.25 2.91 4.07
C ALA A 67 9.46 1.39 4.14
N CYS A 68 9.42 0.68 3.01
CA CYS A 68 9.68 -0.76 2.99
C CYS A 68 11.13 -1.12 3.34
N LEU A 69 12.10 -0.34 2.86
CA LEU A 69 13.50 -0.50 3.22
C LEU A 69 13.72 -0.30 4.73
N TYR A 70 13.11 0.76 5.29
CA TYR A 70 13.23 1.07 6.72
C TYR A 70 12.54 0.01 7.60
N PHE A 71 11.28 -0.34 7.30
CA PHE A 71 10.51 -1.28 8.12
C PHE A 71 10.74 -2.76 7.77
N LYS A 72 11.58 -3.03 6.76
CA LYS A 72 11.88 -4.37 6.23
C LYS A 72 10.61 -5.11 5.82
N ALA A 73 9.82 -4.43 4.97
CA ALA A 73 8.55 -4.92 4.44
C ALA A 73 8.70 -5.40 2.99
N ASN A 74 7.75 -6.19 2.51
CA ASN A 74 7.80 -6.71 1.15
C ASN A 74 7.58 -5.58 0.12
N ILE A 75 8.61 -5.25 -0.66
CA ILE A 75 8.59 -4.15 -1.62
C ILE A 75 7.56 -4.38 -2.74
N PRO A 76 7.55 -5.54 -3.44
CA PRO A 76 6.61 -5.77 -4.53
C PRO A 76 5.14 -5.60 -4.10
N MET A 77 4.79 -6.12 -2.93
CA MET A 77 3.44 -6.00 -2.38
C MET A 77 3.07 -4.54 -2.07
N ALA A 78 3.96 -3.77 -1.45
CA ALA A 78 3.69 -2.38 -1.13
C ALA A 78 3.52 -1.52 -2.39
N VAL A 79 4.44 -1.67 -3.36
CA VAL A 79 4.36 -0.97 -4.65
C VAL A 79 3.06 -1.31 -5.38
N ALA A 80 2.68 -2.59 -5.44
CA ALA A 80 1.41 -3.01 -6.06
C ALA A 80 0.19 -2.34 -5.38
N LEU A 81 0.21 -2.19 -4.06
CA LEU A 81 -0.88 -1.55 -3.33
C LEU A 81 -0.93 -0.03 -3.51
N THR A 82 0.17 0.61 -3.91
CA THR A 82 0.11 2.04 -4.25
C THR A 82 -0.84 2.31 -5.42
N TRP A 83 -1.05 1.34 -6.32
CA TRP A 83 -1.96 1.46 -7.48
C TRP A 83 -3.46 1.40 -7.12
N ILE A 84 -3.80 1.38 -5.83
CA ILE A 84 -5.17 1.61 -5.36
C ILE A 84 -5.70 2.97 -5.86
N THR A 85 -4.85 4.00 -5.90
CA THR A 85 -5.15 5.35 -6.40
C THR A 85 -4.72 5.51 -7.87
N ASN A 86 -5.39 4.77 -8.75
CA ASN A 86 -5.22 4.89 -10.20
C ASN A 86 -6.09 6.04 -10.78
N PRO A 87 -5.85 6.52 -12.01
CA PRO A 87 -6.59 7.67 -12.58
C PRO A 87 -8.12 7.60 -12.47
N LEU A 88 -8.70 6.39 -12.52
CA LEU A 88 -10.15 6.19 -12.38
C LEU A 88 -10.64 6.39 -10.94
N THR A 89 -9.83 6.04 -9.95
CA THR A 89 -10.18 6.09 -8.52
C THR A 89 -9.68 7.35 -7.82
N THR A 90 -8.71 8.05 -8.39
CA THR A 90 -8.14 9.28 -7.82
C THR A 90 -9.19 10.36 -7.61
N ILE A 91 -10.04 10.63 -8.61
CA ILE A 91 -11.09 11.68 -8.53
C ILE A 91 -12.03 11.44 -7.34
N PRO A 92 -12.72 10.28 -7.21
CA PRO A 92 -13.61 10.05 -6.08
C PRO A 92 -12.89 9.99 -4.75
N ILE A 93 -11.67 9.45 -4.68
CA ILE A 93 -10.89 9.42 -3.43
C ILE A 93 -10.54 10.84 -2.98
N PHE A 94 -10.07 11.69 -3.89
CA PHE A 94 -9.67 13.07 -3.57
C PHE A 94 -10.87 13.94 -3.20
N TYR A 95 -12.03 13.69 -3.80
CA TYR A 95 -13.28 14.31 -3.39
C TYR A 95 -13.71 13.96 -1.97
N VAL A 96 -13.71 12.67 -1.64
CA VAL A 96 -14.04 12.24 -0.28
C VAL A 96 -13.00 12.77 0.72
N ALA A 97 -11.71 12.78 0.34
CA ALA A 97 -10.65 13.36 1.16
C ALA A 97 -10.93 14.83 1.46
N TYR A 98 -11.17 15.63 0.43
CA TYR A 98 -11.47 17.05 0.60
C TYR A 98 -12.69 17.26 1.50
N ILE A 99 -13.80 16.55 1.28
CA ILE A 99 -14.99 16.69 2.12
C ILE A 99 -14.69 16.39 3.59
N ILE A 100 -13.95 15.31 3.87
CA ILE A 100 -13.60 14.95 5.25
C ILE A 100 -12.77 16.07 5.89
N GLY A 101 -11.74 16.54 5.21
CA GLY A 101 -10.89 17.59 5.74
C GLY A 101 -11.59 18.95 5.87
N ALA A 102 -12.43 19.31 4.90
CA ALA A 102 -13.22 20.55 4.94
C ALA A 102 -14.21 20.53 6.09
N LYS A 103 -14.88 19.40 6.35
CA LYS A 103 -15.74 19.23 7.53
C LYS A 103 -14.97 19.32 8.85
N LEU A 104 -13.74 18.81 8.89
CA LEU A 104 -12.90 18.88 10.09
C LEU A 104 -12.36 20.28 10.37
N LEU A 105 -12.18 21.10 9.34
CA LEU A 105 -11.66 22.48 9.44
C LEU A 105 -12.74 23.56 9.30
N ASP A 106 -14.01 23.17 9.22
CA ASP A 106 -15.16 24.06 9.00
C ASP A 106 -15.00 24.97 7.76
N MET A 107 -14.59 24.36 6.65
CA MET A 107 -14.34 25.02 5.35
C MET A 107 -15.45 24.75 4.35
N ALA A 108 -15.56 25.60 3.33
CA ALA A 108 -16.52 25.42 2.25
C ALA A 108 -16.33 24.09 1.50
N LEU A 109 -17.43 23.37 1.28
CA LEU A 109 -17.46 22.18 0.45
C LEU A 109 -17.41 22.58 -1.03
N ILE A 110 -16.72 21.77 -1.83
CA ILE A 110 -16.67 21.91 -3.28
C ILE A 110 -17.49 20.81 -3.95
N ASN A 111 -17.86 21.03 -5.21
CA ASN A 111 -18.58 20.04 -6.02
C ASN A 111 -17.62 18.99 -6.58
N PHE A 112 -18.17 17.80 -6.89
CA PHE A 112 -17.40 16.70 -7.49
C PHE A 112 -16.72 17.12 -8.80
N SER A 113 -17.44 17.88 -9.65
CA SER A 113 -16.90 18.38 -10.92
C SER A 113 -15.71 19.31 -10.73
N THR A 114 -15.70 20.14 -9.67
CA THR A 114 -14.60 21.07 -9.37
C THR A 114 -13.29 20.32 -9.17
N ILE A 115 -13.29 19.21 -8.42
CA ILE A 115 -12.09 18.37 -8.27
C ILE A 115 -11.67 17.70 -9.57
N GLY A 116 -12.62 17.29 -10.40
CA GLY A 116 -12.33 16.76 -11.73
C GLY A 116 -11.58 17.77 -12.59
N TYR A 117 -12.07 19.02 -12.64
CA TYR A 117 -11.41 20.10 -13.37
C TYR A 117 -10.06 20.47 -12.77
N MET A 118 -9.96 20.58 -11.43
CA MET A 118 -8.68 20.82 -10.75
C MET A 118 -7.62 19.76 -11.06
N LEU A 119 -7.99 18.49 -11.12
CA LEU A 119 -7.08 17.40 -11.48
C LEU A 119 -6.65 17.45 -12.95
N ALA A 120 -7.56 17.84 -13.84
CA ALA A 120 -7.24 18.06 -15.25
C ALA A 120 -6.26 19.24 -15.41
N ASP A 121 -6.53 20.36 -14.74
CA ASP A 121 -5.68 21.55 -14.74
C ASP A 121 -4.32 21.28 -14.08
N LEU A 122 -4.28 20.47 -13.02
CA LEU A 122 -3.03 19.99 -12.42
C LEU A 122 -2.20 19.18 -13.42
N SER A 123 -2.85 18.34 -14.22
CA SER A 123 -2.17 17.56 -15.25
C SER A 123 -1.61 18.47 -16.34
N LEU A 124 -2.38 19.46 -16.78
CA LEU A 124 -1.93 20.46 -17.76
C LEU A 124 -0.79 21.33 -17.21
N TRP A 125 -0.82 21.71 -15.93
CA TRP A 125 0.24 22.48 -15.29
C TRP A 125 1.55 21.69 -15.12
N VAL A 126 1.46 20.39 -14.84
CA VAL A 126 2.64 19.54 -14.63
C VAL A 126 3.29 19.09 -15.95
N PHE A 127 2.49 18.80 -16.97
CA PHE A 127 2.97 18.17 -18.21
C PHE A 127 2.95 19.11 -19.43
N ALA A 128 2.41 20.31 -19.30
CA ALA A 128 2.34 21.33 -20.34
C ALA A 128 2.47 22.73 -19.73
N ASP A 129 2.21 23.77 -20.52
CA ASP A 129 2.23 25.16 -20.07
C ASP A 129 0.85 25.61 -19.53
N GLY A 130 0.21 24.74 -18.74
CA GLY A 130 -1.06 25.05 -18.08
C GLY A 130 -0.88 26.08 -16.96
N ALA A 131 -1.98 26.69 -16.52
CA ALA A 131 -1.98 27.58 -15.35
C ALA A 131 -2.07 26.77 -14.04
N ASN A 132 -1.48 27.29 -12.96
CA ASN A 132 -1.42 26.58 -11.68
C ASN A 132 -2.82 26.47 -11.04
N PRO A 133 -3.36 25.25 -10.84
CA PRO A 133 -4.71 25.07 -10.27
C PRO A 133 -4.81 25.57 -8.83
N PHE A 134 -3.73 25.59 -8.06
CA PHE A 134 -3.77 26.11 -6.70
C PHE A 134 -3.95 27.63 -6.63
N VAL A 135 -3.69 28.35 -7.74
CA VAL A 135 -3.96 29.79 -7.87
C VAL A 135 -5.37 30.01 -8.41
N ILE A 136 -5.78 29.28 -9.45
CA ILE A 136 -7.10 29.43 -10.09
C ILE A 136 -8.24 29.12 -9.11
N TYR A 137 -8.08 28.07 -8.31
CA TYR A 137 -9.13 27.58 -7.41
C TYR A 137 -8.90 28.00 -5.96
N HIS A 138 -7.99 28.95 -5.68
CA HIS A 138 -7.61 29.34 -4.33
C HIS A 138 -8.83 29.72 -3.45
N ASP A 139 -9.82 30.38 -4.01
CA ASP A 139 -11.02 30.83 -3.27
C ASP A 139 -11.99 29.68 -2.92
N GLN A 140 -11.91 28.56 -3.64
CA GLN A 140 -12.81 27.43 -3.45
C GLN A 140 -12.13 26.24 -2.77
N PHE A 141 -10.83 26.06 -2.99
CA PHE A 141 -10.07 24.89 -2.58
C PHE A 141 -9.04 25.22 -1.50
N SER A 142 -9.22 24.63 -0.33
CA SER A 142 -8.23 24.68 0.74
C SER A 142 -7.27 23.48 0.68
N LEU A 143 -5.98 23.75 0.45
CA LEU A 143 -4.94 22.72 0.47
C LEU A 143 -4.80 22.04 1.84
N SER A 144 -4.95 22.79 2.93
CA SER A 144 -4.86 22.24 4.29
C SER A 144 -6.00 21.27 4.59
N ALA A 145 -7.22 21.59 4.17
CA ALA A 145 -8.37 20.68 4.23
C ALA A 145 -8.09 19.40 3.42
N PHE A 146 -7.63 19.54 2.19
CA PHE A 146 -7.29 18.39 1.36
C PHE A 146 -6.25 17.46 2.00
N LEU A 147 -5.14 18.00 2.48
CA LEU A 147 -4.06 17.24 3.10
C LEU A 147 -4.51 16.53 4.39
N LEU A 148 -5.29 17.23 5.23
CA LEU A 148 -5.86 16.63 6.44
C LEU A 148 -6.79 15.46 6.09
N GLY A 149 -7.66 15.66 5.11
CA GLY A 149 -8.56 14.65 4.61
C GLY A 149 -7.84 13.41 4.06
N LEU A 150 -6.79 13.63 3.26
CA LEU A 150 -5.94 12.55 2.76
C LEU A 150 -5.28 11.78 3.90
N LEU A 151 -4.73 12.47 4.89
CA LEU A 151 -4.11 11.84 6.05
C LEU A 151 -5.11 10.96 6.82
N VAL A 152 -6.33 11.45 7.04
CA VAL A 152 -7.40 10.71 7.74
C VAL A 152 -7.78 9.45 6.95
N ILE A 153 -8.09 9.58 5.66
CA ILE A 153 -8.45 8.43 4.83
C ILE A 153 -7.29 7.44 4.72
N ALA A 154 -6.05 7.92 4.59
CA ALA A 154 -4.86 7.07 4.50
C ALA A 154 -4.68 6.20 5.75
N LEU A 155 -4.80 6.80 6.93
CA LEU A 155 -4.69 6.08 8.21
C LEU A 155 -5.81 5.06 8.37
N ILE A 156 -7.07 5.48 8.15
CA ILE A 156 -8.23 4.59 8.28
C ILE A 156 -8.12 3.42 7.29
N SER A 157 -7.87 3.71 6.02
CA SER A 157 -7.76 2.70 4.96
C SER A 157 -6.59 1.74 5.20
N SER A 158 -5.45 2.24 5.70
CA SER A 158 -4.28 1.44 6.04
C SER A 158 -4.59 0.49 7.20
N ILE A 159 -5.21 0.98 8.27
CA ILE A 159 -5.61 0.17 9.42
C ILE A 159 -6.59 -0.93 9.01
N ILE A 160 -7.66 -0.56 8.29
CA ILE A 160 -8.69 -1.50 7.82
C ILE A 160 -8.07 -2.57 6.92
N SER A 161 -7.32 -2.16 5.91
CA SER A 161 -6.64 -3.07 4.97
C SER A 161 -5.70 -4.05 5.67
N GLY A 162 -4.92 -3.57 6.63
CA GLY A 162 -4.00 -4.44 7.38
C GLY A 162 -4.71 -5.40 8.33
N ILE A 163 -5.82 -5.00 8.94
CA ILE A 163 -6.68 -5.90 9.72
C ILE A 163 -7.29 -6.96 8.80
N ALA A 164 -7.90 -6.54 7.69
CA ALA A 164 -8.52 -7.41 6.69
C ALA A 164 -7.52 -8.44 6.13
N PHE A 165 -6.30 -8.01 5.81
CA PHE A 165 -5.24 -8.89 5.33
C PHE A 165 -4.86 -9.96 6.37
N ARG A 166 -4.76 -9.58 7.65
CA ARG A 166 -4.48 -10.56 8.72
C ARG A 166 -5.57 -11.60 8.85
N PHE A 167 -6.85 -11.19 8.76
CA PHE A 167 -7.98 -12.10 8.78
C PHE A 167 -7.98 -13.03 7.56
N PHE A 168 -7.80 -12.48 6.36
CA PHE A 168 -7.71 -13.23 5.13
C PHE A 168 -6.58 -14.27 5.18
N TRP A 169 -5.39 -13.87 5.66
CA TRP A 169 -4.26 -14.78 5.80
C TRP A 169 -4.55 -15.89 6.81
N ARG A 170 -5.10 -15.56 7.98
CA ARG A 170 -5.48 -16.55 8.99
C ARG A 170 -6.49 -17.54 8.44
N TYR A 171 -7.51 -17.06 7.74
CA TYR A 171 -8.53 -17.89 7.12
C TYR A 171 -7.91 -18.86 6.11
N LYS A 172 -7.09 -18.36 5.17
CA LYS A 172 -6.37 -19.19 4.20
C LYS A 172 -5.51 -20.26 4.87
N VAL A 173 -4.77 -19.91 5.92
CA VAL A 173 -3.91 -20.86 6.66
C VAL A 173 -4.75 -21.94 7.35
N VAL A 174 -5.78 -21.56 8.12
CA VAL A 174 -6.62 -22.52 8.87
C VAL A 174 -7.36 -23.46 7.93
N THR A 175 -7.95 -22.92 6.85
CA THR A 175 -8.67 -23.74 5.86
C THR A 175 -7.71 -24.66 5.11
N GLY A 176 -6.49 -24.20 4.79
CA GLY A 176 -5.45 -25.04 4.20
C GLY A 176 -4.98 -26.16 5.14
N TRP A 177 -4.98 -25.92 6.45
CA TRP A 177 -4.64 -26.94 7.45
C TRP A 177 -5.74 -27.99 7.57
N LYS A 178 -7.02 -27.59 7.55
CA LYS A 178 -8.16 -28.52 7.55
C LYS A 178 -8.22 -29.44 6.34
N LYS A 179 -7.74 -28.98 5.16
CA LYS A 179 -7.69 -29.78 3.92
C LYS A 179 -6.56 -30.80 3.88
N ARG A 180 -5.56 -30.72 4.77
CA ARG A 180 -4.47 -31.70 4.85
C ARG A 180 -4.95 -32.89 5.68
N HIS A 181 -5.05 -34.05 5.05
CA HIS A 181 -5.39 -35.33 5.71
C HIS A 181 -4.42 -35.55 6.88
N GLY A 182 -4.96 -35.64 8.10
CA GLY A 182 -4.18 -35.79 9.34
C GLY A 182 -4.16 -34.58 10.29
N TYR A 183 -4.90 -33.50 10.02
CA TYR A 183 -5.03 -32.38 10.97
C TYR A 183 -5.71 -32.83 12.27
N ARG A 184 -4.91 -33.14 13.29
CA ARG A 184 -5.36 -33.23 14.68
C ARG A 184 -5.36 -31.82 15.25
N PRO A 185 -6.52 -31.20 15.53
CA PRO A 185 -6.55 -29.89 16.16
C PRO A 185 -5.73 -29.88 17.48
N PRO A 186 -5.13 -28.74 17.87
CA PRO A 186 -4.19 -28.66 18.99
C PRO A 186 -4.73 -29.19 20.32
N HIS A 187 -6.05 -29.11 20.53
CA HIS A 187 -6.71 -29.65 21.73
C HIS A 187 -6.72 -31.19 21.76
N LEU A 188 -6.71 -31.87 20.61
CA LEU A 188 -6.62 -33.33 20.54
C LEU A 188 -5.19 -33.83 20.83
N ILE A 189 -4.16 -33.07 20.44
CA ILE A 189 -2.75 -33.43 20.74
C ILE A 189 -2.51 -33.49 22.25
N LYS A 190 -3.04 -32.52 23.01
CA LYS A 190 -2.95 -32.51 24.49
C LYS A 190 -3.67 -33.72 25.13
N LYS A 191 -4.81 -34.15 24.57
CA LYS A 191 -5.58 -35.31 25.06
C LYS A 191 -4.83 -36.63 24.84
N TYR A 192 -4.20 -36.81 23.67
CA TYR A 192 -3.38 -37.99 23.38
C TYR A 192 -2.08 -38.05 24.21
N GLN A 193 -1.46 -36.90 24.48
CA GLN A 193 -0.28 -36.86 25.35
C GLN A 193 -0.64 -37.25 26.79
N LYS A 194 -1.74 -36.72 27.36
CA LYS A 194 -2.20 -37.14 28.69
C LYS A 194 -2.52 -38.64 28.76
N ALA A 195 -3.17 -39.20 27.74
CA ALA A 195 -3.50 -40.63 27.73
C ALA A 195 -2.28 -41.57 27.65
N LYS A 196 -1.12 -41.08 27.21
CA LYS A 196 0.12 -41.88 27.11
C LYS A 196 0.92 -41.96 28.42
N TYR A 197 0.63 -41.08 29.39
CA TYR A 197 1.30 -41.06 30.71
C TYR A 197 0.55 -41.84 31.80
N TYR A 198 -0.61 -42.43 31.48
CA TYR A 198 -1.43 -43.23 32.41
C TYR A 198 -1.50 -44.72 32.02
N LYS A 199 -0.54 -45.19 31.20
CA LYS A 199 -0.30 -46.61 30.93
C LYS A 199 1.12 -46.94 31.37
#